data_AF-A0A3S3D265-F1
#
_entry.id   AF-A0A3S3D265-F1
#
_cell.length_a   1.000
_cell.length_b   1.000
_cell.length_c   1.000
_cell.angle_alpha   90.00
_cell.angle_beta   90.00
_cell.angle_gamma   90.00
#
_symmetry.space_group_name_H-M   'P 1'
#
loop_
_entity.id
_entity.type
_entity.pdbx_description
1 polymer ?
#
loop_
_entity_poly.entity_id
_entity_poly.type
_entity_poly.pdbx_seq_one_letter_code
_entity_poly.pdbx_strand_id
1 'polypeptide(L)' 'MAGPRDLRRGAKPFERPADPTEIIGGKSHFIVQPFRGFVLSVHRRGQVAETILCRTEGELNRIRRRLSDEGLIGYARGAA' A
#
# COMPACT_ATOMS: atom_id res chain seq x y z
N MET A 1 -15.14 21.00 44.85
CA MET A 1 -14.50 19.77 45.35
C MET A 1 -13.94 19.00 44.17
N ALA A 2 -12.62 18.99 43.99
CA ALA A 2 -11.95 18.23 42.95
C ALA A 2 -11.66 16.82 43.48
N GLY A 3 -12.37 15.80 42.98
CA GLY A 3 -12.05 14.40 43.25
C GLY A 3 -10.72 14.01 42.59
N PRO A 4 -10.04 12.96 43.09
CA PRO A 4 -8.77 12.52 42.53
C PRO A 4 -8.97 12.13 41.06
N ARG A 5 -8.22 12.79 40.16
CA ARG A 5 -8.17 12.41 38.75
C ARG A 5 -7.51 11.05 38.65
N ASP A 6 -8.32 10.03 38.35
CA ASP A 6 -7.83 8.71 38.02
C ASP A 6 -7.05 8.77 36.69
N LEU A 7 -5.72 8.78 36.78
CA LEU A 7 -4.78 8.81 35.66
C LEU A 7 -4.64 7.45 34.96
N ARG A 8 -5.42 6.42 35.36
CA ARG A 8 -5.30 5.06 34.82
C ARG A 8 -6.18 4.80 33.58
N ARG A 9 -6.82 5.84 33.04
CA ARG A 9 -7.69 5.72 31.87
C ARG A 9 -6.89 5.99 30.59
N GLY A 10 -6.26 4.94 30.05
CA GLY A 10 -5.74 5.01 28.69
C GLY A 10 -4.48 4.21 28.39
N ALA A 11 -4.26 3.06 29.04
CA ALA A 11 -3.43 2.06 28.37
C ALA A 11 -4.25 1.55 27.18
N LYS A 12 -4.02 2.13 25.99
CA LYS A 12 -4.57 1.60 24.74
C LYS A 12 -4.22 0.11 24.70
N PRO A 13 -5.19 -0.79 24.47
CA PRO A 13 -4.89 -2.21 24.34
C PRO A 13 -3.91 -2.32 23.18
N PHE A 14 -2.66 -2.63 23.51
CA PHE A 14 -1.57 -3.04 22.62
C PHE A 14 -1.88 -2.67 21.17
N GLU A 15 -1.62 -1.42 20.78
CA GLU A 15 -1.67 -1.03 19.37
C GLU A 15 -0.66 -1.94 18.67
N ARG A 16 -1.13 -3.09 18.18
CA ARG A 16 -0.38 -3.92 17.26
C ARG A 16 0.00 -2.95 16.15
N PRO A 17 1.29 -2.73 15.86
CA PRO A 17 1.67 -1.93 14.71
C PRO A 17 0.92 -2.55 13.54
N ALA A 18 -0.01 -1.78 12.96
CA ALA A 18 -0.84 -2.29 11.89
C ALA A 18 0.11 -2.78 10.80
N ASP A 19 0.11 -4.09 10.57
CA ASP A 19 1.00 -4.66 9.59
C ASP A 19 0.64 -3.99 8.26
N PRO A 20 1.58 -3.31 7.56
CA PRO A 20 1.25 -2.64 6.31
C PRO A 20 0.52 -3.58 5.35
N THR A 21 0.88 -4.87 5.39
CA THR A 21 0.23 -5.97 4.67
C THR A 21 -1.24 -6.22 5.08
N GLU A 22 -1.62 -6.05 6.35
CA GLU A 22 -3.02 -6.14 6.81
C GLU A 22 -3.88 -4.96 6.34
N ILE A 23 -3.32 -3.73 6.32
CA ILE A 23 -4.02 -2.54 5.76
C ILE A 23 -4.26 -2.72 4.25
N ILE A 24 -3.32 -3.39 3.58
CA ILE A 24 -3.34 -3.64 2.14
C ILE A 24 -4.30 -4.78 1.76
N GLY A 25 -4.52 -5.76 2.64
CA GLY A 25 -5.38 -6.93 2.38
C GLY A 25 -6.81 -6.57 1.94
N GLY A 26 -7.29 -5.36 2.23
CA GLY A 26 -8.59 -4.86 1.79
C GLY A 26 -8.59 -3.99 0.52
N LYS A 27 -7.44 -3.51 0.02
CA LYS A 27 -7.36 -2.47 -1.02
C LYS A 27 -6.60 -2.93 -2.26
N SER A 28 -7.14 -2.61 -3.43
CA SER A 28 -6.46 -2.83 -4.71
C SER A 28 -5.22 -1.92 -4.80
N HIS A 29 -4.08 -2.48 -5.14
CA HIS A 29 -2.79 -1.80 -5.13
C HIS A 29 -1.87 -2.32 -6.24
N PHE A 30 -0.80 -1.59 -6.53
CA PHE A 30 0.26 -2.09 -7.41
C PHE A 30 1.65 -1.80 -6.84
N ILE A 31 2.59 -2.67 -7.15
CA ILE A 31 3.97 -2.60 -6.70
C ILE A 31 4.85 -2.48 -7.94
N VAL A 32 5.79 -1.54 -7.93
CA VAL A 32 6.77 -1.39 -9.02
C VAL A 32 8.10 -1.96 -8.56
N GLN A 33 8.72 -2.80 -9.39
CA GLN A 33 10.05 -3.35 -9.16
C GLN A 33 10.95 -3.08 -10.39
N PRO A 34 12.18 -2.58 -10.19
CA PRO A 34 13.12 -2.43 -11.29
C PRO A 34 13.63 -3.81 -11.74
N PHE A 35 13.80 -3.96 -13.05
CA PHE A 35 14.42 -5.10 -13.71
C PHE A 35 15.28 -4.58 -14.89
N ARG A 36 15.51 -5.35 -15.96
CA ARG A 36 15.94 -4.85 -17.28
C ARG A 36 14.87 -3.97 -17.94
N GLY A 37 14.29 -3.03 -17.19
CA GLY A 37 13.00 -2.37 -17.39
C GLY A 37 12.29 -2.25 -16.04
N PHE A 38 10.96 -2.36 -16.03
CA PHE A 38 10.14 -2.31 -14.82
C PHE A 38 9.07 -3.40 -14.85
N VAL A 39 8.79 -3.97 -13.68
CA VAL A 39 7.72 -4.93 -13.46
C VAL A 39 6.70 -4.27 -12.55
N LEU A 40 5.43 -4.27 -12.95
CA LEU A 40 4.33 -3.90 -12.07
C LEU A 40 3.55 -5.15 -11.67
N SER A 41 3.47 -5.41 -10.37
CA SER A 41 2.57 -6.42 -9.81
C SER A 41 1.29 -5.73 -9.35
N VAL A 42 0.18 -6.06 -9.99
CA VAL A 42 -1.13 -5.44 -9.76
C VAL A 42 -1.99 -6.41 -8.97
N HIS A 43 -2.44 -5.98 -7.81
CA HIS A 43 -3.31 -6.75 -6.92
C HIS A 43 -4.69 -6.09 -6.87
N ARG A 44 -5.70 -6.82 -7.33
CA ARG A 44 -7.11 -6.42 -7.25
C ARG A 44 -7.85 -7.36 -6.32
N ARG A 45 -8.78 -6.84 -5.51
CA ARG A 45 -9.54 -7.65 -4.55
C ARG A 45 -10.34 -8.73 -5.28
N GLY A 46 -10.19 -9.99 -4.83
CA GLY A 46 -10.91 -11.12 -5.40
C GLY A 46 -10.42 -11.57 -6.79
N GLN A 47 -9.29 -11.04 -7.25
CA GLN A 47 -8.68 -11.41 -8.53
C GLN A 47 -7.27 -11.94 -8.32
N VAL A 48 -6.80 -12.74 -9.28
CA VAL A 48 -5.41 -13.17 -9.32
C VAL A 48 -4.52 -11.97 -9.58
N ALA A 49 -3.35 -11.93 -8.94
CA ALA A 49 -2.38 -10.86 -9.17
C ALA A 49 -1.90 -10.88 -10.64
N GLU A 50 -1.88 -9.70 -11.27
CA GLU A 50 -1.43 -9.53 -12.64
C GLU A 50 -0.02 -8.94 -12.67
N THR A 51 0.78 -9.36 -13.64
CA THR A 51 2.14 -8.83 -13.82
C THR A 51 2.24 -8.13 -15.17
N ILE A 52 2.65 -6.86 -15.14
CA ILE A 52 2.82 -6.03 -16.33
C ILE A 52 4.30 -5.70 -16.50
N LEU A 53 4.86 -6.08 -17.64
CA LEU A 53 6.24 -5.76 -18.02
C LEU A 53 6.29 -4.45 -18.78
N CYS A 54 7.06 -3.49 -18.28
CA CYS A 54 7.36 -2.23 -18.95
C CYS A 54 8.84 -2.21 -19.32
N ARG A 55 9.16 -1.85 -20.56
CA ARG A 55 10.57 -1.79 -21.02
C ARG A 55 11.17 -0.42 -20.82
N THR A 56 10.33 0.61 -20.73
CA THR A 56 10.75 2.01 -20.60
C THR A 56 10.08 2.70 -19.41
N GLU A 57 10.69 3.78 -18.91
CA GLU A 57 10.07 4.65 -17.89
C GLU A 57 8.79 5.32 -18.40
N GLY A 58 8.73 5.67 -19.70
CA GLY A 58 7.54 6.25 -20.30
C GLY A 58 6.33 5.30 -20.32
N GLU A 59 6.57 4.00 -20.56
CA GLU A 59 5.53 2.97 -20.41
C GLU A 59 5.10 2.80 -18.95
N LEU A 60 6.08 2.73 -18.04
CA LEU A 60 5.81 2.65 -16.60
C LEU A 60 4.90 3.80 -16.15
N ASN A 61 5.24 5.04 -16.49
CA ASN A 61 4.47 6.21 -16.05
C ASN A 61 3.05 6.23 -16.62
N ARG A 62 2.87 5.81 -17.88
CA ARG A 62 1.54 5.67 -18.49
C ARG A 62 0.68 4.63 -17.76
N ILE A 63 1.26 3.47 -17.46
CA ILE A 63 0.54 2.39 -16.76
C ILE A 63 0.27 2.77 -15.30
N ARG A 64 1.23 3.38 -14.59
CA ARG A 64 1.01 3.91 -13.24
C ARG A 64 -0.15 4.88 -13.20
N ARG A 65 -0.21 5.82 -14.15
CA ARG A 65 -1.30 6.79 -14.24
C ARG A 65 -2.64 6.09 -14.42
N ARG A 66 -2.72 5.16 -15.38
CA ARG A 66 -3.93 4.35 -15.62
C ARG A 66 -4.38 3.59 -14.37
N LEU A 67 -3.48 2.89 -13.68
CA LEU A 67 -3.81 2.13 -12.48
C LEU A 67 -4.27 3.06 -11.33
N SER A 68 -3.67 4.24 -11.20
CA SER A 68 -4.14 5.26 -10.25
C SER A 68 -5.51 5.82 -10.62
N ASP A 69 -5.78 6.04 -11.90
CA ASP A 69 -7.11 6.47 -12.39
C ASP A 69 -8.17 5.37 -12.16
N GLU A 70 -7.78 4.10 -12.20
CA GLU A 70 -8.61 2.94 -11.79
C GLU A 70 -8.80 2.83 -10.26
N GLY A 71 -8.17 3.72 -9.47
CA GLY A 71 -8.28 3.77 -8.02
C GLY A 71 -7.28 2.88 -7.27
N LEU A 72 -6.26 2.34 -7.94
CA LEU A 72 -5.21 1.55 -7.29
C LEU A 72 -4.13 2.44 -6.70
N ILE A 73 -3.66 2.05 -5.52
CA ILE A 73 -2.60 2.75 -4.80
C ILE A 73 -1.25 2.14 -5.19
N GLY A 74 -0.34 2.98 -5.68
CA GLY A 74 1.01 2.57 -6.04
C GLY A 74 1.98 2.62 -4.87
N TYR A 75 2.75 1.57 -4.67
CA TYR A 75 3.85 1.53 -3.71
C TYR A 75 5.20 1.52 -4.42
N ALA A 76 6.06 2.47 -4.06
CA ALA A 76 7.49 2.42 -4.36
C ALA A 76 8.20 1.87 -3.12
N ARG A 77 8.81 0.68 -3.20
CA ARG A 77 9.75 0.24 -2.17
C ARG A 77 10.96 1.17 -2.23
N GLY A 78 11.05 2.13 -1.32
CA GLY A 78 12.13 3.13 -1.31
C GLY A 78 11.84 4.42 -0.55
N ALA A 79 10.61 4.67 -0.08
CA ALA A 79 10.35 5.72 0.90
C ALA A 79 10.71 5.20 2.31
N ALA A 80 12.00 5.20 2.63
CA ALA A 80 12.54 5.02 3.97
C ALA A 80 13.31 6.29 4.35
#